data_AF-A0A172Q8M5-F1
#
_entry.id   AF-A0A172Q8M5-F1
#
_cell.length_a   1.000
_cell.length_b   1.000
_cell.length_c   1.000
_cell.angle_alpha   90.00
_cell.angle_beta   90.00
_cell.angle_gamma   90.00
#
_symmetry.space_group_name_H-M   'P 1'
#
loop_
_entity.id
_entity.type
_entity.pdbx_description
1 polymer ?
#
loop_
_entity_poly.entity_id
_entity_poly.type
_entity_poly.pdbx_seq_one_letter_code
_entity_poly.pdbx_strand_id
1 'polypeptide(L)'
;MKKMTAFSIYFFMTFVFITALFSLGGTVHASDVSSNVTSLTVSPAEINDGGKTKVRFTFDEHSQKIKSGDTIEVAWQNSGTVYGSGFNKTVRLTIQETYVGDLVISDGQATVTFNEGVSALQNITGWGEFEIQGRNLTQTSDEHSASFTLSSGGETASVTVKKGATGIGSVFYYKTGDMQPNDTEHVRWFLNINNGNVYADDDVRIEDQIQSGQTLDMDSFYITVTGLRNAVYSGPDALNDFSNDFAGAAISADAAAGTITLAVPSGWVSLNSISIMYLTKVDNPEQRVFENHSKAWYKENGKDAVRGESFNYTVANVAADGGADGDKLTTVISTEITITEVPTATTTESPTTAASTITESATTTITPTSKATTTESPATTAVTSPTTTAEENPTSSTRGTSSSRPTTTPTTTTTASPAGSQESSTSTAPVPVTSTNADKGGKRKKKLPSTGEQENIVVILTGVTVLSATGLLFICSKRAS
;
A
#
# COMPACT_ATOMS: atom_id res chain seq x y z
N MET A 1 -29.33 -52.69 -47.85
CA MET A 1 -28.11 -52.58 -48.70
C MET A 1 -27.57 -51.17 -48.57
N LYS A 2 -26.25 -51.09 -48.28
CA LYS A 2 -25.34 -49.98 -48.60
C LYS A 2 -25.43 -48.68 -47.78
N LYS A 3 -24.25 -48.35 -47.22
CA LYS A 3 -23.73 -47.06 -46.73
C LYS A 3 -24.05 -46.69 -45.28
N MET A 4 -23.41 -47.35 -44.32
CA MET A 4 -23.16 -46.69 -43.02
C MET A 4 -21.95 -47.22 -42.23
N THR A 5 -21.10 -48.07 -42.81
CA THR A 5 -19.98 -48.71 -42.09
C THR A 5 -18.59 -48.15 -42.42
N ALA A 6 -18.46 -47.18 -43.33
CA ALA A 6 -17.15 -46.61 -43.70
C ALA A 6 -16.83 -45.26 -43.03
N PHE A 7 -17.85 -44.49 -42.59
CA PHE A 7 -17.64 -43.15 -42.01
C PHE A 7 -17.29 -43.18 -40.52
N SER A 8 -17.70 -44.24 -39.79
CA SER A 8 -17.48 -44.37 -38.35
C SER A 8 -16.09 -44.90 -37.98
N ILE A 9 -15.35 -45.49 -38.93
CA ILE A 9 -14.00 -46.03 -38.69
C ILE A 9 -12.92 -44.97 -38.95
N TYR A 10 -13.12 -44.09 -39.94
CA TYR A 10 -12.19 -42.99 -40.21
C TYR A 10 -12.25 -41.89 -39.15
N PHE A 11 -13.44 -41.59 -38.61
CA PHE A 11 -13.60 -40.61 -37.54
C PHE A 11 -12.96 -41.05 -36.21
N PHE A 12 -12.96 -42.36 -35.92
CA PHE A 12 -12.33 -42.91 -34.72
C PHE A 12 -10.79 -42.99 -34.84
N MET A 13 -10.24 -43.25 -36.03
CA MET A 13 -8.79 -43.27 -36.26
C MET A 13 -8.18 -41.86 -36.28
N THR A 14 -8.88 -40.84 -36.78
CA THR A 14 -8.41 -39.45 -36.69
C THR A 14 -8.55 -38.87 -35.29
N PHE A 15 -9.55 -39.31 -34.51
CA PHE A 15 -9.73 -38.85 -33.13
C PHE A 15 -8.67 -39.44 -32.18
N VAL A 16 -8.24 -40.69 -32.39
CA VAL A 16 -7.15 -41.32 -31.62
C VAL A 16 -5.77 -40.76 -31.98
N PHE A 17 -5.56 -40.27 -33.22
CA PHE A 17 -4.31 -39.61 -33.61
C PHE A 17 -4.21 -38.16 -33.13
N ILE A 18 -5.33 -37.43 -33.02
CA ILE A 18 -5.33 -36.05 -32.48
C ILE A 18 -5.14 -36.05 -30.95
N THR A 19 -5.55 -37.10 -30.22
CA THR A 19 -5.21 -37.24 -28.79
C THR A 19 -3.76 -37.66 -28.52
N ALA A 20 -3.07 -38.25 -29.50
CA ALA A 20 -1.65 -38.65 -29.37
C ALA A 20 -0.66 -37.52 -29.74
N LEU A 21 -1.15 -36.42 -30.33
CA LEU A 21 -0.33 -35.23 -30.64
C LEU A 21 -0.39 -34.15 -29.55
N PHE A 22 -1.25 -34.30 -28.54
CA PHE A 22 -1.30 -33.43 -27.35
C PHE A 22 -0.64 -34.02 -26.10
N SER A 23 0.05 -35.16 -26.20
CA SER A 23 0.79 -35.78 -25.08
C SER A 23 2.29 -35.45 -25.05
N LEU A 24 2.70 -34.35 -25.69
CA LEU A 24 4.04 -33.76 -25.56
C LEU A 24 4.07 -32.51 -24.66
N GLY A 25 3.00 -32.24 -23.91
CA GLY A 25 3.12 -31.43 -22.71
C GLY A 25 3.73 -32.32 -21.64
N GLY A 26 5.05 -32.25 -21.44
CA GLY A 26 5.68 -32.86 -20.28
C GLY A 26 4.89 -32.46 -19.04
N THR A 27 4.55 -33.42 -18.18
CA THR A 27 4.01 -33.11 -16.85
C THR A 27 5.02 -32.21 -16.17
N VAL A 28 4.72 -30.91 -16.12
CA VAL A 28 5.46 -29.95 -15.31
C VAL A 28 5.19 -30.37 -13.87
N HIS A 29 6.15 -31.07 -13.27
CA HIS A 29 6.09 -31.42 -11.86
C HIS A 29 6.31 -30.14 -11.06
N ALA A 30 5.21 -29.45 -10.74
CA ALA A 30 5.24 -28.35 -9.79
C ALA A 30 5.56 -28.90 -8.41
N SER A 31 6.72 -28.53 -7.86
CA SER A 31 7.14 -28.92 -6.52
C SER A 31 7.27 -27.68 -5.63
N ASP A 32 6.91 -27.81 -4.36
CA ASP A 32 7.31 -26.82 -3.36
C ASP A 32 8.81 -26.97 -3.10
N VAL A 33 9.57 -25.95 -3.50
CA VAL A 33 11.01 -25.87 -3.33
C VAL A 33 11.40 -24.84 -2.25
N SER A 34 10.50 -24.51 -1.32
CA SER A 34 10.78 -23.55 -0.23
C SER A 34 11.98 -23.93 0.65
N SER A 35 12.42 -25.19 0.64
CA SER A 35 13.71 -25.61 1.21
C SER A 35 14.93 -24.88 0.63
N ASN A 36 14.78 -24.22 -0.52
CA ASN A 36 15.80 -23.39 -1.17
C ASN A 36 15.90 -21.97 -0.58
N VAL A 37 15.01 -21.58 0.33
CA VAL A 37 15.11 -20.29 1.03
C VAL A 37 16.32 -20.28 1.96
N THR A 38 17.11 -19.21 1.87
CA THR A 38 18.36 -19.02 2.62
C THR A 38 18.25 -17.97 3.72
N SER A 39 17.24 -17.11 3.66
CA SER A 39 16.96 -16.12 4.70
C SER A 39 15.50 -15.68 4.64
N LEU A 40 14.90 -15.44 5.81
CA LEU A 40 13.60 -14.79 5.98
C LEU A 40 13.69 -13.76 7.10
N THR A 41 13.39 -12.50 6.81
CA THR A 41 13.54 -11.38 7.75
C THR A 41 12.34 -10.44 7.71
N VAL A 42 12.12 -9.71 8.81
CA VAL A 42 11.09 -8.68 8.92
C VAL A 42 11.66 -7.39 9.49
N SER A 43 11.18 -6.24 9.02
CA SER A 43 11.59 -4.93 9.53
C SER A 43 10.51 -3.87 9.37
N PRO A 44 10.09 -3.19 10.45
CA PRO A 44 10.45 -3.47 11.85
C PRO A 44 9.81 -4.78 12.36
N ALA A 45 10.45 -5.43 13.34
CA ALA A 45 9.91 -6.64 13.97
C ALA A 45 8.80 -6.34 15.01
N GLU A 46 8.67 -5.08 15.43
CA GLU A 46 7.59 -4.60 16.30
C GLU A 46 6.86 -3.45 15.60
N ILE A 47 5.53 -3.53 15.57
CA ILE A 47 4.63 -2.56 14.95
C ILE A 47 3.46 -2.28 15.88
N ASN A 48 2.84 -1.10 15.75
CA ASN A 48 1.55 -0.84 16.39
C ASN A 48 0.41 -1.54 15.64
N ASP A 49 -0.75 -1.73 16.28
CA ASP A 49 -1.97 -2.21 15.62
C ASP A 49 -2.32 -1.34 14.40
N GLY A 50 -2.48 -1.98 13.25
CA GLY A 50 -2.67 -1.32 11.94
C GLY A 50 -1.38 -0.92 11.23
N GLY A 51 -0.21 -1.06 11.88
CA GLY A 51 1.10 -0.77 11.32
C GLY A 51 1.54 -1.78 10.26
N LYS A 52 2.56 -1.40 9.48
CA LYS A 52 3.15 -2.21 8.42
C LYS A 52 4.55 -2.69 8.80
N THR A 53 4.89 -3.91 8.39
CA THR A 53 6.25 -4.45 8.43
C THR A 53 6.65 -4.93 7.05
N LYS A 54 7.92 -4.79 6.71
CA LYS A 54 8.51 -5.28 5.46
C LYS A 54 9.08 -6.67 5.68
N VAL A 55 8.66 -7.63 4.89
CA VAL A 55 9.19 -8.98 4.79
C VAL A 55 10.23 -9.02 3.68
N ARG A 56 11.36 -9.68 3.92
CA ARG A 56 12.35 -9.96 2.88
C ARG A 56 12.84 -11.40 2.99
N PHE A 57 12.83 -12.11 1.88
CA PHE A 57 13.39 -13.45 1.78
C PHE A 57 14.40 -13.56 0.64
N THR A 58 15.35 -14.47 0.78
CA THR A 58 16.34 -14.81 -0.26
C THR A 58 16.33 -16.31 -0.51
N PHE A 59 16.68 -16.74 -1.72
CA PHE A 59 16.73 -18.14 -2.08
C PHE A 59 17.85 -18.43 -3.09
N ASP A 60 18.30 -19.68 -3.12
CA ASP A 60 19.20 -20.21 -4.13
C ASP A 60 18.99 -21.73 -4.33
N GLU A 61 19.66 -22.34 -5.31
CA GLU A 61 19.53 -23.77 -5.59
C GLU A 61 20.33 -24.70 -4.66
N HIS A 62 20.60 -24.32 -3.40
CA HIS A 62 21.43 -25.14 -2.50
C HIS A 62 20.80 -26.49 -2.13
N SER A 63 19.47 -26.57 -1.97
CA SER A 63 18.77 -27.81 -1.59
C SER A 63 18.36 -28.62 -2.82
N GLN A 64 17.83 -27.97 -3.86
CA GLN A 64 17.46 -28.60 -5.12
C GLN A 64 17.45 -27.62 -6.29
N LYS A 65 17.56 -28.15 -7.52
CA LYS A 65 17.43 -27.34 -8.75
C LYS A 65 16.00 -26.84 -8.94
N ILE A 66 15.88 -25.58 -9.34
CA ILE A 66 14.61 -24.92 -9.65
C ILE A 66 14.23 -25.24 -11.09
N LYS A 67 12.99 -25.70 -11.28
CA LYS A 67 12.42 -26.06 -12.58
C LYS A 67 11.17 -25.24 -12.85
N SER A 68 10.75 -25.24 -14.11
CA SER A 68 9.45 -24.70 -14.47
C SER A 68 8.35 -25.34 -13.63
N GLY A 69 7.43 -24.52 -13.13
CA GLY A 69 6.32 -24.92 -12.27
C GLY A 69 6.64 -25.03 -10.78
N ASP A 70 7.92 -25.03 -10.38
CA ASP A 70 8.29 -25.04 -8.96
C ASP A 70 7.84 -23.75 -8.26
N THR A 71 7.60 -23.86 -6.95
CA THR A 71 7.14 -22.73 -6.13
C THR A 71 7.99 -22.53 -4.88
N ILE A 72 8.17 -21.27 -4.46
CA ILE A 72 8.65 -20.92 -3.12
C ILE A 72 7.52 -20.19 -2.40
N GLU A 73 7.14 -20.66 -1.21
CA GLU A 73 6.06 -20.10 -0.41
C GLU A 73 6.59 -19.49 0.89
N VAL A 74 6.24 -18.24 1.13
CA VAL A 74 6.34 -17.59 2.45
C VAL A 74 4.93 -17.51 3.02
N ALA A 75 4.66 -18.32 4.04
CA ALA A 75 3.37 -18.35 4.72
C ALA A 75 3.47 -17.67 6.09
N TRP A 76 2.35 -17.17 6.61
CA TRP A 76 2.27 -16.73 8.00
C TRP A 76 0.99 -17.19 8.66
N GLN A 77 1.11 -17.60 9.92
CA GLN A 77 -0.02 -18.11 10.68
C GLN A 77 -0.52 -17.03 11.62
N ASN A 78 -1.80 -16.67 11.46
CA ASN A 78 -2.50 -15.83 12.42
C ASN A 78 -2.53 -16.54 13.78
N SER A 79 -2.30 -15.79 14.86
CA SER A 79 -2.10 -16.32 16.21
C SER A 79 -3.13 -15.73 17.16
N GLY A 80 -4.18 -16.50 17.45
CA GLY A 80 -5.26 -16.11 18.35
C GLY A 80 -5.98 -14.83 17.88
N THR A 81 -5.66 -13.71 18.52
CA THR A 81 -6.22 -12.39 18.23
C THR A 81 -5.34 -11.52 17.32
N VAL A 82 -4.16 -12.02 16.92
CA VAL A 82 -3.22 -11.28 16.07
C VAL A 82 -3.20 -11.84 14.66
N TYR A 83 -3.34 -10.94 13.68
CA TYR A 83 -3.46 -11.27 12.27
C TYR A 83 -2.43 -10.49 11.45
N GLY A 84 -1.83 -11.16 10.48
CA GLY A 84 -1.01 -10.53 9.44
C GLY A 84 -1.75 -10.58 8.11
N SER A 85 -1.85 -9.45 7.41
CA SER A 85 -2.43 -9.39 6.06
C SER A 85 -1.44 -8.82 5.06
N GLY A 86 -1.10 -9.63 4.06
CA GLY A 86 -0.23 -9.25 2.95
C GLY A 86 -0.96 -8.30 2.01
N PHE A 87 -0.29 -7.26 1.56
CA PHE A 87 -0.86 -6.35 0.57
C PHE A 87 -0.81 -6.98 -0.82
N ASN A 88 -1.96 -7.09 -1.48
CA ASN A 88 -2.11 -7.68 -2.80
C ASN A 88 -1.21 -6.98 -3.82
N LYS A 89 -0.20 -7.71 -4.32
CA LYS A 89 0.76 -7.26 -5.33
C LYS A 89 1.26 -8.43 -6.14
N THR A 90 1.72 -8.15 -7.36
CA THR A 90 2.42 -9.11 -8.20
C THR A 90 3.70 -8.46 -8.69
N VAL A 91 4.83 -9.13 -8.44
CA VAL A 91 6.16 -8.68 -8.87
C VAL A 91 6.69 -9.68 -9.90
N ARG A 92 6.97 -9.18 -11.10
CA ARG A 92 7.54 -9.98 -12.19
C ARG A 92 9.04 -10.17 -11.96
N LEU A 93 9.51 -11.41 -11.96
CA LEU A 93 10.93 -11.74 -11.84
C LEU A 93 11.56 -11.95 -13.21
N THR A 94 12.74 -11.36 -13.40
CA THR A 94 13.50 -11.49 -14.65
C THR A 94 14.99 -11.75 -14.41
N ILE A 95 15.61 -12.59 -15.23
CA ILE A 95 17.05 -12.83 -15.29
C ILE A 95 17.54 -12.44 -16.68
N GLN A 96 18.44 -11.47 -16.81
CA GLN A 96 18.94 -10.99 -18.12
C GLN A 96 17.80 -10.71 -19.12
N GLU A 97 16.78 -9.96 -18.68
CA GLU A 97 15.54 -9.65 -19.43
C GLU A 97 14.61 -10.84 -19.75
N THR A 98 15.03 -12.07 -19.42
CA THR A 98 14.18 -13.26 -19.54
C THR A 98 13.22 -13.30 -18.36
N TYR A 99 11.92 -13.38 -18.64
CA TYR A 99 10.90 -13.58 -17.61
C TYR A 99 10.96 -15.01 -17.09
N VAL A 100 11.12 -15.16 -15.77
CA VAL A 100 11.38 -16.46 -15.12
C VAL A 100 10.32 -16.88 -14.11
N GLY A 101 9.43 -15.97 -13.74
CA GLY A 101 8.35 -16.26 -12.80
C GLY A 101 7.75 -14.99 -12.20
N ASP A 102 6.75 -15.18 -11.35
CA ASP A 102 6.11 -14.09 -10.60
C ASP A 102 6.15 -14.37 -9.11
N LEU A 103 6.35 -13.33 -8.31
CA LEU A 103 6.06 -13.29 -6.88
C LEU A 103 4.66 -12.69 -6.70
N VAL A 104 3.72 -13.50 -6.22
CA VAL A 104 2.34 -13.09 -5.95
C VAL A 104 2.14 -12.99 -4.44
N ILE A 105 1.76 -11.81 -3.96
CA ILE A 105 1.45 -11.55 -2.55
C ILE A 105 -0.06 -11.49 -2.39
N SER A 106 -0.56 -12.20 -1.38
CA SER A 106 -1.97 -12.25 -1.02
C SER A 106 -2.13 -12.36 0.51
N ASP A 107 -3.38 -12.38 1.00
CA ASP A 107 -3.62 -12.59 2.43
C ASP A 107 -3.20 -14.01 2.86
N GLY A 108 -2.39 -14.10 3.90
CA GLY A 108 -1.85 -15.36 4.45
C GLY A 108 -0.59 -15.93 3.78
N GLN A 109 -0.28 -15.54 2.53
CA GLN A 109 0.88 -16.09 1.82
C GLN A 109 1.46 -15.16 0.74
N ALA A 110 2.75 -15.36 0.47
CA ALA A 110 3.42 -14.88 -0.73
C ALA A 110 4.08 -16.07 -1.46
N THR A 111 3.85 -16.20 -2.77
CA THR A 111 4.29 -17.36 -3.55
C THR A 111 5.05 -16.90 -4.79
N VAL A 112 6.31 -17.36 -4.92
CA VAL A 112 7.04 -17.32 -6.18
C VAL A 112 6.64 -18.53 -7.00
N THR A 113 6.26 -18.36 -8.26
CA THR A 113 6.03 -19.45 -9.20
C THR A 113 6.97 -19.30 -10.39
N PHE A 114 7.86 -20.28 -10.58
CA PHE A 114 8.80 -20.29 -11.70
C PHE A 114 8.16 -20.81 -12.98
N ASN A 115 8.53 -20.27 -14.12
CA ASN A 115 8.02 -20.66 -15.44
C ASN A 115 9.12 -21.28 -16.32
N GLU A 116 8.83 -21.55 -17.59
CA GLU A 116 9.79 -22.20 -18.50
C GLU A 116 11.10 -21.42 -18.71
N GLY A 117 11.14 -20.12 -18.40
CA GLY A 117 12.31 -19.26 -18.49
C GLY A 117 13.49 -19.72 -17.62
N VAL A 118 13.24 -20.52 -16.58
CA VAL A 118 14.32 -21.09 -15.75
C VAL A 118 15.00 -22.32 -16.39
N SER A 119 14.41 -22.94 -17.41
CA SER A 119 14.85 -24.26 -17.90
C SER A 119 16.25 -24.27 -18.52
N ALA A 120 16.71 -23.12 -19.00
CA ALA A 120 18.04 -22.95 -19.59
C ALA A 120 19.05 -22.29 -18.63
N LEU A 121 18.69 -22.17 -17.34
CA LEU A 121 19.49 -21.52 -16.32
C LEU A 121 19.97 -22.53 -15.27
N GLN A 122 21.05 -22.17 -14.60
CA GLN A 122 21.60 -22.87 -13.45
C GLN A 122 22.11 -21.85 -12.43
N ASN A 123 22.34 -22.30 -11.19
CA ASN A 123 22.85 -21.45 -10.11
C ASN A 123 21.88 -20.28 -9.86
N ILE A 124 20.59 -20.57 -9.95
CA ILE A 124 19.54 -19.56 -9.79
C ILE A 124 19.59 -19.06 -8.35
N THR A 125 19.64 -17.74 -8.20
CA THR A 125 19.50 -17.05 -6.92
C THR A 125 18.42 -15.99 -7.05
N GLY A 126 17.84 -15.58 -5.93
CA GLY A 126 16.89 -14.49 -5.96
C GLY A 126 16.44 -14.04 -4.59
N TRP A 127 15.55 -13.06 -4.61
CA TRP A 127 14.98 -12.44 -3.42
C TRP A 127 13.61 -11.85 -3.72
N GLY A 128 12.80 -11.71 -2.67
CA GLY A 128 11.54 -11.00 -2.71
C GLY A 128 11.38 -10.12 -1.47
N GLU A 129 10.71 -8.99 -1.65
CA GLU A 129 10.43 -8.01 -0.60
C GLU A 129 8.98 -7.53 -0.72
N PHE A 130 8.24 -7.51 0.38
CA PHE A 130 6.84 -7.08 0.39
C PHE A 130 6.42 -6.59 1.76
N GLU A 131 5.29 -5.88 1.86
CA GLU A 131 4.75 -5.41 3.13
C GLU A 131 3.59 -6.27 3.63
N ILE A 132 3.46 -6.37 4.96
CA ILE A 132 2.34 -6.96 5.68
C ILE A 132 1.79 -5.93 6.68
N GLN A 133 0.47 -5.82 6.78
CA GLN A 133 -0.19 -5.12 7.88
C GLN A 133 -0.42 -6.07 9.07
N GLY A 134 -0.04 -5.64 10.27
CA GLY A 134 -0.36 -6.36 11.51
C GLY A 134 -1.58 -5.80 12.20
N ARG A 135 -2.49 -6.69 12.66
CA ARG A 135 -3.67 -6.34 13.46
C ARG A 135 -3.68 -7.10 14.77
N ASN A 136 -3.98 -6.41 15.87
CA ASN A 136 -4.14 -7.01 17.19
C ASN A 136 -5.56 -6.75 17.70
N LEU A 137 -6.42 -7.77 17.56
CA LEU A 137 -7.85 -7.71 17.83
C LEU A 137 -8.21 -8.07 19.28
N THR A 138 -7.24 -8.12 20.20
CA THR A 138 -7.52 -8.45 21.61
C THR A 138 -8.51 -7.45 22.19
N GLN A 139 -9.58 -7.97 22.78
CA GLN A 139 -10.64 -7.17 23.39
C GLN A 139 -10.25 -6.77 24.83
N THR A 140 -9.33 -5.81 24.92
CA THR A 140 -8.91 -5.20 26.19
C THR A 140 -8.78 -3.68 26.03
N SER A 141 -9.00 -2.95 27.12
CA SER A 141 -8.74 -1.51 27.22
C SER A 141 -7.28 -1.19 27.53
N ASP A 142 -6.55 -2.16 28.09
CA ASP A 142 -5.14 -2.02 28.45
C ASP A 142 -4.24 -2.25 27.24
N GLU A 143 -2.96 -1.89 27.38
CA GLU A 143 -1.96 -2.24 26.38
C GLU A 143 -1.85 -3.77 26.22
N HIS A 144 -1.75 -4.24 24.98
CA HIS A 144 -1.56 -5.66 24.68
C HIS A 144 -0.62 -5.85 23.51
N SER A 145 0.36 -6.74 23.65
CA SER A 145 1.27 -7.13 22.59
C SER A 145 1.22 -8.64 22.38
N ALA A 146 1.12 -9.06 21.13
CA ALA A 146 1.21 -10.46 20.74
C ALA A 146 1.78 -10.55 19.33
N SER A 147 2.26 -11.73 18.94
CA SER A 147 3.05 -11.91 17.71
C SER A 147 2.45 -12.96 16.79
N PHE A 148 2.68 -12.79 15.50
CA PHE A 148 2.50 -13.82 14.48
C PHE A 148 3.85 -14.20 13.87
N THR A 149 3.94 -15.40 13.30
CA THR A 149 5.18 -15.96 12.76
C THR A 149 5.02 -16.25 11.28
N LEU A 150 6.04 -15.86 10.52
CA LEU A 150 6.24 -16.18 9.12
C LEU A 150 7.19 -17.38 9.02
N SER A 151 6.98 -18.22 8.01
CA SER A 151 7.83 -19.38 7.72
C SER A 151 7.98 -19.61 6.23
N SER A 152 9.17 -20.04 5.82
CA SER A 152 9.44 -20.53 4.47
C SER A 152 10.58 -21.54 4.51
N GLY A 153 10.32 -22.78 4.08
CA GLY A 153 11.29 -23.86 4.22
C GLY A 153 11.71 -24.07 5.68
N GLY A 154 13.00 -23.93 5.96
CA GLY A 154 13.56 -24.03 7.31
C GLY A 154 13.63 -22.69 8.07
N GLU A 155 13.33 -21.57 7.41
CA GLU A 155 13.50 -20.22 7.96
C GLU A 155 12.21 -19.69 8.60
N THR A 156 12.36 -18.90 9.67
CA THR A 156 11.22 -18.27 10.38
C THR A 156 11.53 -16.84 10.79
N ALA A 157 10.51 -15.99 10.82
CA ALA A 157 10.59 -14.63 11.36
C ALA A 157 9.31 -14.31 12.14
N SER A 158 9.38 -13.45 13.15
CA SER A 158 8.22 -13.10 14.00
C SER A 158 8.00 -11.60 14.05
N VAL A 159 6.73 -11.20 14.04
CA VAL A 159 6.30 -9.81 14.09
C VAL A 159 5.41 -9.63 15.32
N THR A 160 5.78 -8.71 16.20
CA THR A 160 5.00 -8.32 17.37
C THR A 160 4.10 -7.14 17.01
N VAL A 161 2.80 -7.27 17.30
CA VAL A 161 1.80 -6.21 17.09
C VAL A 161 1.34 -5.67 18.44
N LYS A 162 1.68 -4.41 18.71
CA LYS A 162 1.32 -3.69 19.94
C LYS A 162 0.01 -2.92 19.77
N LYS A 163 -1.01 -3.30 20.53
CA LYS A 163 -2.23 -2.52 20.71
C LYS A 163 -2.05 -1.60 21.91
N GLY A 164 -2.11 -0.29 21.68
CA GLY A 164 -2.08 0.71 22.75
C GLY A 164 -3.33 0.66 23.63
N ALA A 165 -3.22 1.19 24.85
CA ALA A 165 -4.37 1.37 25.73
C ALA A 165 -5.41 2.30 25.09
N THR A 166 -6.69 2.10 25.41
CA THR A 166 -7.78 2.91 24.88
C THR A 166 -7.70 4.34 25.41
N GLY A 167 -7.67 5.33 24.51
CA GLY A 167 -7.71 6.74 24.88
C GLY A 167 -9.09 7.16 25.42
N ILE A 168 -9.11 8.16 26.31
CA ILE A 168 -10.33 8.68 26.96
C ILE A 168 -10.87 9.97 26.31
N GLY A 169 -10.44 10.31 25.10
CA GLY A 169 -10.79 11.57 24.43
C GLY A 169 -11.00 11.43 22.93
N SER A 170 -11.82 12.31 22.38
CA SER A 170 -12.15 12.39 20.96
C SER A 170 -12.01 13.83 20.48
N VAL A 171 -11.50 14.03 19.27
CA VAL A 171 -11.38 15.37 18.66
C VAL A 171 -12.60 15.67 17.79
N PHE A 172 -12.99 16.94 17.71
CA PHE A 172 -14.20 17.30 16.96
C PHE A 172 -14.07 16.91 15.49
N TYR A 173 -13.00 17.32 14.80
CA TYR A 173 -12.78 16.96 13.41
C TYR A 173 -11.37 16.40 13.20
N TYR A 174 -11.25 15.35 12.41
CA TYR A 174 -9.98 14.90 11.86
C TYR A 174 -10.17 14.21 10.50
N LYS A 175 -9.10 14.25 9.71
CA LYS A 175 -8.96 13.50 8.47
C LYS A 175 -8.01 12.34 8.67
N THR A 176 -8.32 11.20 8.07
CA THR A 176 -7.40 10.06 7.98
C THR A 176 -7.56 9.36 6.65
N GLY A 177 -6.66 8.42 6.35
CA GLY A 177 -6.76 7.54 5.20
C GLY A 177 -5.90 6.30 5.37
N ASP A 178 -6.17 5.29 4.56
CA ASP A 178 -5.43 4.04 4.55
C ASP A 178 -5.53 3.35 3.18
N MET A 179 -4.62 2.42 2.91
CA MET A 179 -4.71 1.50 1.79
C MET A 179 -5.04 0.12 2.35
N GLN A 180 -6.02 -0.57 1.75
CA GLN A 180 -6.46 -1.86 2.26
C GLN A 180 -5.54 -2.99 1.73
N PRO A 181 -5.20 -4.00 2.56
CA PRO A 181 -4.37 -5.12 2.09
C PRO A 181 -4.93 -5.83 0.86
N ASN A 182 -6.26 -5.99 0.77
CA ASN A 182 -6.91 -6.65 -0.34
C ASN A 182 -7.18 -5.74 -1.56
N ASP A 183 -6.96 -4.43 -1.45
CA ASP A 183 -7.18 -3.45 -2.50
C ASP A 183 -6.07 -2.38 -2.47
N THR A 184 -5.00 -2.65 -3.22
CA THR A 184 -3.85 -1.73 -3.34
C THR A 184 -3.98 -0.77 -4.53
N GLU A 185 -5.10 -0.84 -5.26
CA GLU A 185 -5.41 0.06 -6.38
C GLU A 185 -6.18 1.30 -5.94
N HIS A 186 -6.68 1.31 -4.70
CA HIS A 186 -7.38 2.45 -4.13
C HIS A 186 -6.79 2.89 -2.78
N VAL A 187 -6.88 4.19 -2.52
CA VAL A 187 -6.67 4.77 -1.20
C VAL A 187 -8.03 5.15 -0.62
N ARG A 188 -8.29 4.70 0.60
CA ARG A 188 -9.51 5.05 1.34
C ARG A 188 -9.25 6.27 2.20
N TRP A 189 -10.17 7.23 2.15
CA TRP A 189 -10.10 8.48 2.92
C TRP A 189 -11.32 8.62 3.80
N PHE A 190 -11.15 9.31 4.93
CA PHE A 190 -12.22 9.60 5.87
C PHE A 190 -12.19 11.06 6.32
N LEU A 191 -13.36 11.70 6.29
CA LEU A 191 -13.65 12.97 6.95
C LEU A 191 -14.54 12.67 8.16
N ASN A 192 -13.99 12.77 9.37
CA ASN A 192 -14.67 12.36 10.59
C ASN A 192 -15.02 13.58 11.45
N ILE A 193 -16.31 13.85 11.61
CA ILE A 193 -16.85 15.10 12.15
C ILE A 193 -17.66 14.79 13.41
N ASN A 194 -17.45 15.61 14.44
CA ASN A 194 -18.07 15.53 15.76
C ASN A 194 -17.97 14.14 16.41
N ASN A 195 -16.77 13.60 16.46
CA ASN A 195 -16.49 12.24 16.98
C ASN A 195 -16.84 12.05 18.47
N GLY A 196 -17.14 13.14 19.20
CA GLY A 196 -17.58 13.12 20.59
C GLY A 196 -19.10 13.19 20.78
N ASN A 197 -19.88 13.30 19.70
CA ASN A 197 -21.32 13.57 19.74
C ASN A 197 -21.66 14.78 20.64
N VAL A 198 -20.87 15.84 20.54
CA VAL A 198 -21.05 17.06 21.35
C VAL A 198 -21.96 18.06 20.64
N TYR A 199 -22.38 19.11 21.34
CA TYR A 199 -23.09 20.22 20.71
C TYR A 199 -22.12 21.02 19.82
N ALA A 200 -22.62 21.46 18.67
CA ALA A 200 -21.94 22.41 17.80
C ALA A 200 -22.67 23.75 17.88
N ASP A 201 -21.93 24.82 18.16
CA ASP A 201 -22.49 26.17 18.26
C ASP A 201 -22.69 26.83 16.88
N ASP A 202 -21.89 26.43 15.90
CA ASP A 202 -21.91 26.94 14.52
C ASP A 202 -22.07 25.79 13.52
N ASP A 203 -22.50 26.13 12.30
CA ASP A 203 -22.49 25.20 11.16
C ASP A 203 -21.07 24.70 10.89
N VAL A 204 -20.98 23.46 10.39
CA VAL A 204 -19.70 22.86 9.99
C VAL A 204 -19.51 23.04 8.49
N ARG A 205 -18.35 23.54 8.10
CA ARG A 205 -17.88 23.53 6.71
C ARG A 205 -16.54 22.83 6.62
N ILE A 206 -16.39 21.97 5.62
CA ILE A 206 -15.11 21.32 5.27
C ILE A 206 -14.83 21.57 3.79
N GLU A 207 -13.58 21.87 3.48
CA GLU A 207 -13.05 21.88 2.11
C GLU A 207 -11.94 20.85 2.02
N ASP A 208 -12.07 19.88 1.14
CA ASP A 208 -11.10 18.81 0.89
C ASP A 208 -10.53 18.94 -0.52
N GLN A 209 -9.22 18.73 -0.64
CA GLN A 209 -8.46 18.82 -1.86
C GLN A 209 -7.52 17.61 -1.96
N ILE A 210 -7.91 16.68 -2.80
CA ILE A 210 -7.15 15.48 -3.17
C ILE A 210 -5.95 15.94 -4.00
N GLN A 211 -4.74 15.50 -3.62
CA GLN A 211 -3.51 15.81 -4.34
C GLN A 211 -3.27 14.81 -5.48
N SER A 212 -2.35 15.13 -6.39
CA SER A 212 -2.05 14.34 -7.59
C SER A 212 -1.62 12.89 -7.33
N GLY A 213 -1.73 12.06 -8.37
CA GLY A 213 -1.36 10.64 -8.34
C GLY A 213 -2.51 9.71 -7.97
N GLN A 214 -3.69 10.29 -7.74
CA GLN A 214 -4.92 9.58 -7.43
C GLN A 214 -6.12 10.37 -7.92
N THR A 215 -7.21 9.67 -8.27
CA THR A 215 -8.45 10.25 -8.79
C THR A 215 -9.62 9.80 -7.93
N LEU A 216 -10.52 10.72 -7.57
CA LEU A 216 -11.73 10.42 -6.80
C LEU A 216 -12.64 9.44 -7.54
N ASP A 217 -13.06 8.37 -6.86
CA ASP A 217 -14.15 7.52 -7.31
C ASP A 217 -15.48 8.08 -6.78
N MET A 218 -16.29 8.65 -7.67
CA MET A 218 -17.57 9.29 -7.32
C MET A 218 -18.62 8.31 -6.80
N ASP A 219 -18.50 7.02 -7.10
CA ASP A 219 -19.49 6.02 -6.68
C ASP A 219 -19.14 5.38 -5.33
N SER A 220 -17.97 5.73 -4.78
CA SER A 220 -17.39 5.11 -3.58
C SER A 220 -17.85 5.72 -2.25
N PHE A 221 -18.65 6.79 -2.29
CA PHE A 221 -19.06 7.46 -1.06
C PHE A 221 -19.86 6.53 -0.14
N TYR A 222 -19.46 6.51 1.12
CA TYR A 222 -20.14 5.81 2.20
C TYR A 222 -20.19 6.73 3.43
N ILE A 223 -21.38 7.23 3.74
CA ILE A 223 -21.59 8.20 4.81
C ILE A 223 -22.33 7.51 5.94
N THR A 224 -21.78 7.59 7.15
CA THR A 224 -22.46 7.15 8.38
C THR A 224 -22.73 8.33 9.29
N VAL A 225 -23.94 8.38 9.81
CA VAL A 225 -24.34 9.30 10.88
C VAL A 225 -24.71 8.46 12.08
N THR A 226 -24.16 8.77 13.24
CA THR A 226 -24.43 8.05 14.50
C THR A 226 -24.63 9.02 15.66
N GLY A 227 -25.45 8.67 16.64
CA GLY A 227 -25.74 9.53 17.80
C GLY A 227 -27.23 9.73 17.99
N LEU A 228 -27.68 10.99 18.04
CA LEU A 228 -29.10 11.35 18.14
C LEU A 228 -29.91 10.82 16.94
N ARG A 229 -29.29 10.77 15.76
CA ARG A 229 -29.79 10.08 14.57
C ARG A 229 -28.78 9.05 14.10
N ASN A 230 -29.31 7.97 13.54
CA ASN A 230 -28.53 6.92 12.91
C ASN A 230 -28.98 6.77 11.46
N ALA A 231 -28.06 6.92 10.52
CA ALA A 231 -28.33 6.81 9.09
C ALA A 231 -27.07 6.35 8.34
N VAL A 232 -27.28 5.71 7.20
CA VAL A 232 -26.22 5.25 6.30
C VAL A 232 -26.62 5.57 4.87
N TYR A 233 -25.70 6.15 4.11
CA TYR A 233 -25.86 6.48 2.69
C TYR A 233 -24.67 5.92 1.92
N SER A 234 -24.91 5.25 0.80
CA SER A 234 -23.84 4.57 0.06
C SER A 234 -24.11 4.51 -1.44
N GLY A 235 -23.05 4.49 -2.24
CA GLY A 235 -23.14 4.35 -3.69
C GLY A 235 -23.32 5.70 -4.39
N PRO A 236 -23.69 5.69 -5.68
CA PRO A 236 -23.68 6.89 -6.53
C PRO A 236 -24.55 8.04 -6.03
N ASP A 237 -25.66 7.73 -5.37
CA ASP A 237 -26.62 8.73 -4.87
C ASP A 237 -26.35 9.16 -3.42
N ALA A 238 -25.32 8.63 -2.75
CA ALA A 238 -25.09 8.84 -1.32
C ALA A 238 -25.03 10.32 -0.91
N LEU A 239 -24.40 11.17 -1.72
CA LEU A 239 -24.29 12.60 -1.45
C LEU A 239 -25.64 13.32 -1.53
N ASN A 240 -26.45 12.94 -2.52
CA ASN A 240 -27.78 13.51 -2.74
C ASN A 240 -28.74 13.05 -1.64
N ASP A 241 -28.75 11.75 -1.32
CA ASP A 241 -29.61 11.18 -0.28
C ASP A 241 -29.31 11.80 1.09
N PHE A 242 -28.02 11.94 1.44
CA PHE A 242 -27.63 12.65 2.65
C PHE A 242 -28.16 14.09 2.65
N SER A 243 -27.96 14.84 1.57
CA SER A 243 -28.38 16.26 1.50
C SER A 243 -29.91 16.42 1.54
N ASN A 244 -30.66 15.43 1.05
CA ASN A 244 -32.12 15.41 1.09
C ASN A 244 -32.67 15.14 2.49
N ASP A 245 -32.04 14.21 3.23
CA ASP A 245 -32.48 13.84 4.58
C ASP A 245 -32.08 14.88 5.65
N PHE A 246 -31.00 15.63 5.40
CA PHE A 246 -30.50 16.67 6.30
C PHE A 246 -30.74 18.06 5.69
N ALA A 247 -31.93 18.61 5.90
CA ALA A 247 -32.32 19.91 5.33
C ALA A 247 -31.27 21.02 5.59
N GLY A 248 -30.78 21.62 4.51
CA GLY A 248 -29.75 22.67 4.54
C GLY A 248 -28.31 22.15 4.55
N ALA A 249 -28.10 20.84 4.67
CA ALA A 249 -26.81 20.22 4.43
C ALA A 249 -26.55 20.08 2.93
N ALA A 250 -25.29 20.17 2.53
CA ALA A 250 -24.85 19.98 1.17
C ALA A 250 -23.47 19.34 1.13
N ILE A 251 -23.31 18.32 0.30
CA ILE A 251 -22.02 17.76 -0.08
C ILE A 251 -21.89 17.86 -1.59
N SER A 252 -20.80 18.45 -2.05
CA SER A 252 -20.47 18.47 -3.48
C SER A 252 -19.07 17.94 -3.69
N ALA A 253 -18.88 17.21 -4.78
CA ALA A 253 -17.60 16.63 -5.14
C ALA A 253 -17.37 16.80 -6.66
N ASP A 254 -16.13 17.04 -7.03
CA ASP A 254 -15.68 17.13 -8.40
C ASP A 254 -14.40 16.30 -8.54
N ALA A 255 -14.51 15.16 -9.22
CA ALA A 255 -13.40 14.25 -9.42
C ALA A 255 -12.30 14.83 -10.31
N ALA A 256 -12.65 15.68 -11.29
CA ALA A 256 -11.66 16.29 -12.19
C ALA A 256 -10.85 17.38 -11.47
N ALA A 257 -11.51 18.14 -10.59
CA ALA A 257 -10.83 19.12 -9.73
C ALA A 257 -10.17 18.49 -8.49
N GLY A 258 -10.51 17.24 -8.15
CA GLY A 258 -10.08 16.57 -6.92
C GLY A 258 -10.60 17.27 -5.66
N THR A 259 -11.81 17.82 -5.71
CA THR A 259 -12.37 18.62 -4.60
C THR A 259 -13.60 17.97 -3.99
N ILE A 260 -13.74 18.09 -2.68
CA ILE A 260 -14.99 17.78 -1.96
C ILE A 260 -15.28 18.96 -1.03
N THR A 261 -16.49 19.48 -1.05
CA THR A 261 -16.93 20.51 -0.11
C THR A 261 -18.19 20.08 0.62
N LEU A 262 -18.21 20.38 1.91
CA LEU A 262 -19.27 20.03 2.84
C LEU A 262 -19.74 21.29 3.56
N ALA A 263 -21.05 21.44 3.70
CA ALA A 263 -21.67 22.35 4.64
C ALA A 263 -22.81 21.62 5.36
N VAL A 264 -22.80 21.60 6.70
CA VAL A 264 -23.84 20.94 7.51
C VAL A 264 -24.30 21.89 8.61
N PRO A 265 -25.61 22.18 8.70
CA PRO A 265 -26.16 22.99 9.77
C PRO A 265 -25.87 22.43 11.16
N SER A 266 -25.59 23.32 12.13
CA SER A 266 -25.23 22.96 13.51
C SER A 266 -26.28 22.07 14.20
N GLY A 267 -27.55 22.22 13.86
CA GLY A 267 -28.66 21.41 14.38
C GLY A 267 -28.60 19.94 13.94
N TRP A 268 -27.96 19.64 12.80
CA TRP A 268 -27.75 18.28 12.32
C TRP A 268 -26.42 17.69 12.78
N VAL A 269 -25.41 18.52 13.02
CA VAL A 269 -24.12 18.08 13.57
C VAL A 269 -24.21 17.85 15.08
N SER A 270 -24.96 18.67 15.81
CA SER A 270 -25.06 18.56 17.26
C SER A 270 -25.55 17.18 17.69
N LEU A 271 -24.81 16.55 18.60
CA LEU A 271 -25.08 15.21 19.14
C LEU A 271 -25.04 14.07 18.09
N ASN A 272 -24.51 14.33 16.90
CA ASN A 272 -24.26 13.33 15.87
C ASN A 272 -22.80 13.34 15.45
N SER A 273 -22.22 12.16 15.26
CA SER A 273 -20.95 11.96 14.56
C SER A 273 -21.25 11.61 13.11
N ILE A 274 -20.53 12.25 12.19
CA ILE A 274 -20.65 12.05 10.74
C ILE A 274 -19.29 11.57 10.23
N SER A 275 -19.24 10.38 9.64
CA SER A 275 -18.06 9.85 8.96
C SER A 275 -18.35 9.72 7.47
N ILE A 276 -17.60 10.44 6.65
CA ILE A 276 -17.66 10.39 5.18
C ILE A 276 -16.45 9.62 4.70
N MET A 277 -16.66 8.41 4.19
CA MET A 277 -15.66 7.59 3.53
C MET A 277 -15.79 7.74 2.01
N TYR A 278 -14.66 7.78 1.32
CA TYR A 278 -14.58 7.66 -0.14
C TYR A 278 -13.23 7.03 -0.54
N LEU A 279 -13.19 6.52 -1.76
CA LEU A 279 -11.99 5.95 -2.38
C LEU A 279 -11.44 6.91 -3.43
N THR A 280 -10.11 6.90 -3.55
CA THR A 280 -9.42 7.43 -4.72
C THR A 280 -8.69 6.28 -5.41
N LYS A 281 -8.82 6.17 -6.73
CA LYS A 281 -8.03 5.24 -7.53
C LYS A 281 -6.60 5.75 -7.65
N VAL A 282 -5.61 4.87 -7.51
CA VAL A 282 -4.20 5.17 -7.72
C VAL A 282 -3.91 5.28 -9.21
N ASP A 283 -3.47 6.46 -9.65
CA ASP A 283 -3.10 6.71 -11.06
C ASP A 283 -1.62 6.46 -11.33
N ASN A 284 -0.77 6.63 -10.30
CA ASN A 284 0.66 6.40 -10.37
C ASN A 284 1.12 5.36 -9.33
N PRO A 285 1.23 4.08 -9.72
CA PRO A 285 1.66 3.01 -8.81
C PRO A 285 3.07 3.19 -8.20
N GLU A 286 3.94 3.95 -8.85
CA GLU A 286 5.31 4.24 -8.38
C GLU A 286 5.35 5.39 -7.35
N GLN A 287 4.25 6.12 -7.17
CA GLN A 287 4.20 7.23 -6.22
C GLN A 287 4.30 6.69 -4.79
N ARG A 288 5.23 7.24 -3.99
CA ARG A 288 5.52 6.69 -2.65
C ARG A 288 4.46 7.04 -1.61
N VAL A 289 3.77 8.16 -1.77
CA VAL A 289 2.77 8.67 -0.83
C VAL A 289 1.62 9.32 -1.57
N PHE A 290 0.41 9.21 -1.01
CA PHE A 290 -0.78 9.90 -1.47
C PHE A 290 -1.18 10.92 -0.43
N GLU A 291 -1.35 12.18 -0.83
CA GLU A 291 -1.69 13.27 0.07
C GLU A 291 -3.12 13.73 -0.18
N ASN A 292 -3.77 14.14 0.90
CA ASN A 292 -5.08 14.76 0.81
C ASN A 292 -5.22 15.82 1.89
N HIS A 293 -5.57 17.03 1.47
CA HIS A 293 -5.54 18.23 2.30
C HIS A 293 -6.94 18.68 2.58
N SER A 294 -7.25 19.02 3.83
CA SER A 294 -8.56 19.57 4.17
C SER A 294 -8.45 20.81 5.05
N LYS A 295 -9.46 21.67 4.99
CA LYS A 295 -9.67 22.80 5.90
C LYS A 295 -11.03 22.70 6.55
N ALA A 296 -11.12 23.12 7.81
CA ALA A 296 -12.36 23.03 8.58
C ALA A 296 -12.78 24.37 9.19
N TRP A 297 -14.09 24.59 9.26
CA TRP A 297 -14.72 25.66 10.02
C TRP A 297 -15.81 25.06 10.88
N TYR A 298 -15.69 25.22 12.20
CA TYR A 298 -16.67 24.74 13.17
C TYR A 298 -16.48 25.43 14.52
N LYS A 299 -17.46 25.27 15.40
CA LYS A 299 -17.35 25.69 16.80
C LYS A 299 -17.95 24.63 17.69
N GLU A 300 -17.10 23.89 18.39
CA GLU A 300 -17.53 22.96 19.42
C GLU A 300 -18.05 23.75 20.64
N ASN A 301 -19.15 23.31 21.22
CA ASN A 301 -19.74 23.99 22.38
C ASN A 301 -18.74 24.11 23.53
N GLY A 302 -18.55 25.32 24.03
CA GLY A 302 -17.59 25.60 25.10
C GLY A 302 -16.11 25.61 24.69
N LYS A 303 -15.79 25.51 23.40
CA LYS A 303 -14.43 25.67 22.86
C LYS A 303 -14.33 26.84 21.88
N ASP A 304 -13.09 27.24 21.60
CA ASP A 304 -12.82 28.26 20.58
C ASP A 304 -13.22 27.78 19.19
N ALA A 305 -13.62 28.71 18.34
CA ALA A 305 -14.00 28.40 16.96
C ALA A 305 -12.76 28.09 16.11
N VAL A 306 -12.84 27.02 15.32
CA VAL A 306 -11.85 26.68 14.30
C VAL A 306 -12.27 27.34 12.99
N ARG A 307 -11.36 28.06 12.33
CA ARG A 307 -11.66 28.88 11.14
C ARG A 307 -10.61 28.69 10.04
N GLY A 308 -10.80 27.67 9.21
CA GLY A 308 -9.94 27.39 8.06
C GLY A 308 -8.59 26.78 8.44
N GLU A 309 -8.52 26.11 9.59
CA GLU A 309 -7.34 25.34 9.98
C GLU A 309 -7.19 24.10 9.10
N SER A 310 -5.94 23.72 8.83
CA SER A 310 -5.61 22.59 7.97
C SER A 310 -5.57 21.26 8.74
N PHE A 311 -6.20 20.23 8.16
CA PHE A 311 -6.22 18.85 8.63
C PHE A 311 -5.81 17.94 7.47
N ASN A 312 -4.53 18.00 7.14
CA ASN A 312 -3.95 17.25 6.04
C ASN A 312 -3.59 15.83 6.49
N TYR A 313 -3.66 14.87 5.58
CA TYR A 313 -3.25 13.50 5.85
C TYR A 313 -2.49 12.89 4.66
N THR A 314 -1.58 11.98 4.98
CA THR A 314 -0.71 11.31 4.00
C THR A 314 -0.80 9.80 4.20
N VAL A 315 -1.04 9.06 3.12
CA VAL A 315 -1.03 7.60 3.10
C VAL A 315 0.22 7.14 2.36
N ALA A 316 1.04 6.33 3.01
CA ALA A 316 2.16 5.67 2.34
C ALA A 316 1.64 4.58 1.40
N ASN A 317 2.11 4.58 0.15
CA ASN A 317 1.89 3.49 -0.78
C ASN A 317 2.53 2.19 -0.25
N VAL A 318 2.14 1.06 -0.82
CA VAL A 318 2.64 -0.26 -0.48
C VAL A 318 3.73 -0.65 -1.46
N ALA A 319 4.90 -1.00 -0.94
CA ALA A 319 6.01 -1.51 -1.73
C ALA A 319 6.00 -3.04 -1.82
N ALA A 320 6.28 -3.56 -3.01
CA ALA A 320 6.69 -4.93 -3.23
C ALA A 320 7.73 -4.94 -4.36
N ASP A 321 8.79 -5.74 -4.22
CA ASP A 321 9.88 -5.82 -5.17
C ASP A 321 10.52 -7.22 -5.12
N GLY A 322 11.34 -7.53 -6.11
CA GLY A 322 11.95 -8.85 -6.24
C GLY A 322 12.92 -8.91 -7.41
N GLY A 323 13.90 -9.80 -7.27
CA GLY A 323 14.92 -9.99 -8.28
C GLY A 323 15.44 -11.41 -8.29
N ALA A 324 15.95 -11.82 -9.44
CA ALA A 324 16.57 -13.11 -9.63
C ALA A 324 17.82 -12.97 -10.52
N ASP A 325 18.76 -13.90 -10.37
CA ASP A 325 19.93 -14.04 -11.23
C ASP A 325 20.25 -15.52 -11.48
N GLY A 326 21.05 -15.82 -12.49
CA GLY A 326 21.45 -17.18 -12.85
C GLY A 326 22.34 -17.25 -14.08
N ASP A 327 23.10 -18.35 -14.18
CA ASP A 327 24.00 -18.62 -15.31
C ASP A 327 23.27 -19.38 -16.41
N LYS A 328 23.61 -19.10 -17.67
CA LYS A 328 23.13 -19.94 -18.79
C LYS A 328 23.78 -21.32 -18.72
N LEU A 329 22.98 -22.36 -18.93
CA LEU A 329 23.48 -23.72 -19.06
C LEU A 329 24.50 -23.78 -20.20
N THR A 330 25.75 -24.14 -19.91
CA THR A 330 26.75 -24.40 -20.93
C THR A 330 26.82 -25.91 -21.16
N THR A 331 26.25 -26.39 -22.25
CA THR A 331 26.33 -27.81 -22.61
C THR A 331 27.73 -28.08 -23.18
N VAL A 332 28.62 -28.66 -22.38
CA VAL A 332 29.92 -29.14 -22.86
C VAL A 332 29.70 -30.53 -23.47
N ILE A 333 29.59 -30.61 -24.80
CA ILE A 333 29.55 -31.90 -25.50
C ILE A 333 30.98 -32.46 -25.48
N SER A 334 31.26 -33.33 -24.51
CA SER A 334 32.51 -34.11 -24.52
C SER A 334 32.41 -35.14 -25.64
N THR A 335 33.07 -34.87 -26.77
CA THR A 335 33.16 -35.83 -27.86
C THR A 335 34.27 -36.81 -27.47
N GLU A 336 33.91 -37.97 -26.91
CA GLU A 336 34.86 -39.05 -26.69
C GLU A 336 35.30 -39.58 -28.06
N ILE A 337 36.50 -39.18 -28.50
CA ILE A 337 37.13 -39.74 -29.70
C ILE A 337 37.68 -41.11 -29.31
N THR A 338 36.91 -42.17 -29.54
CA THR A 338 37.40 -43.55 -29.43
C THR A 338 38.40 -43.82 -30.56
N ILE A 339 39.69 -43.62 -30.29
CA ILE A 339 40.75 -44.08 -31.20
C ILE A 339 40.84 -45.60 -31.04
N THR A 340 40.44 -46.32 -32.09
CA THR A 340 40.64 -47.77 -32.19
C THR A 340 42.11 -48.03 -32.51
N GLU A 341 42.91 -48.43 -31.51
CA GLU A 341 44.28 -48.91 -31.76
C GLU A 341 44.25 -50.25 -32.52
N VAL A 342 44.92 -50.27 -33.67
CA VAL A 342 45.22 -51.49 -34.44
C VAL A 342 46.51 -52.09 -33.88
N PRO A 343 46.56 -53.39 -33.54
CA PRO A 343 47.75 -53.99 -32.94
C PRO A 343 48.84 -54.14 -34.01
N THR A 344 49.97 -53.47 -33.83
CA THR A 344 51.19 -53.70 -34.63
C THR A 344 52.28 -54.29 -33.75
N ALA A 345 52.92 -55.34 -34.26
CA ALA A 345 53.79 -56.25 -33.55
C ALA A 345 55.15 -55.67 -33.11
N THR A 346 55.58 -56.18 -31.95
CA THR A 346 56.91 -56.32 -31.32
C THR A 346 58.15 -55.82 -32.07
N THR A 347 58.99 -55.02 -31.39
CA THR A 347 60.44 -55.29 -31.25
C THR A 347 60.97 -54.66 -29.95
N THR A 348 61.62 -55.50 -29.15
CA THR A 348 62.29 -55.25 -27.87
C THR A 348 63.54 -54.38 -28.02
N GLU A 349 63.68 -53.29 -27.26
CA GLU A 349 64.94 -52.82 -26.63
C GLU A 349 64.61 -51.92 -25.40
N SER A 350 65.47 -51.96 -24.37
CA SER A 350 65.40 -51.25 -23.09
C SER A 350 66.83 -50.96 -22.62
N PRO A 351 67.12 -50.02 -21.70
CA PRO A 351 66.40 -48.80 -21.29
C PRO A 351 67.29 -47.54 -21.35
N THR A 352 66.72 -46.33 -21.27
CA THR A 352 67.38 -45.19 -20.59
C THR A 352 66.35 -44.19 -20.02
N THR A 353 66.72 -43.71 -18.84
CA THR A 353 66.05 -42.94 -17.78
C THR A 353 65.60 -41.50 -18.12
N ALA A 354 64.56 -41.08 -17.39
CA ALA A 354 64.15 -39.70 -16.99
C ALA A 354 63.52 -38.76 -18.04
N ALA A 355 62.26 -38.37 -17.81
CA ALA A 355 61.91 -37.13 -17.11
C ALA A 355 60.38 -36.96 -17.05
N SER A 356 59.83 -36.74 -15.86
CA SER A 356 58.46 -36.27 -15.66
C SER A 356 58.39 -34.79 -15.99
N THR A 357 57.47 -34.38 -16.86
CA THR A 357 56.97 -32.99 -16.87
C THR A 357 55.52 -33.00 -17.33
N ILE A 358 54.65 -32.57 -16.41
CA ILE A 358 53.25 -32.24 -16.67
C ILE A 358 53.27 -30.92 -17.45
N THR A 359 52.65 -30.90 -18.63
CA THR A 359 52.38 -29.65 -19.35
C THR A 359 50.87 -29.46 -19.48
N GLU A 360 50.48 -28.30 -18.99
CA GLU A 360 49.20 -27.65 -18.84
C GLU A 360 48.34 -27.64 -20.13
N SER A 361 47.04 -27.84 -19.93
CA SER A 361 46.01 -27.78 -20.97
C SER A 361 45.91 -26.38 -21.56
N ALA A 362 45.99 -26.27 -22.88
CA ALA A 362 45.85 -25.00 -23.60
C ALA A 362 44.40 -24.50 -23.57
N THR A 363 44.15 -23.39 -22.87
CA THR A 363 42.95 -22.58 -23.01
C THR A 363 43.09 -21.69 -24.25
N THR A 364 42.21 -21.88 -25.23
CA THR A 364 42.15 -21.00 -26.42
C THR A 364 41.18 -19.85 -26.12
N THR A 365 41.70 -18.68 -25.77
CA THR A 365 40.96 -17.42 -25.72
C THR A 365 40.91 -16.82 -27.12
N ILE A 366 39.72 -16.71 -27.71
CA ILE A 366 39.48 -15.92 -28.93
C ILE A 366 38.99 -14.52 -28.55
N THR A 367 39.87 -13.53 -28.67
CA THR A 367 39.55 -12.10 -28.63
C THR A 367 39.19 -11.63 -30.04
N PRO A 368 38.10 -10.86 -30.27
CA PRO A 368 37.93 -10.15 -31.52
C PRO A 368 38.49 -8.72 -31.40
N THR A 369 39.56 -8.41 -32.14
CA THR A 369 40.05 -7.04 -32.32
C THR A 369 39.53 -6.45 -33.63
N SER A 370 38.80 -5.35 -33.46
CA SER A 370 38.54 -4.16 -34.31
C SER A 370 38.90 -4.16 -35.80
N LYS A 371 37.98 -3.64 -36.61
CA LYS A 371 38.28 -2.98 -37.89
C LYS A 371 37.96 -1.48 -37.76
N ALA A 372 39.00 -0.65 -37.86
CA ALA A 372 38.93 0.80 -37.89
C ALA A 372 38.48 1.32 -39.27
N THR A 373 37.82 2.48 -39.29
CA THR A 373 37.69 3.34 -40.48
C THR A 373 37.86 4.80 -40.04
N THR A 374 38.86 5.44 -40.63
CA THR A 374 39.24 6.85 -40.47
C THR A 374 38.36 7.73 -41.36
N THR A 375 37.93 8.90 -40.87
CA THR A 375 37.71 10.11 -41.69
C THR A 375 37.89 11.36 -40.82
N GLU A 376 38.43 12.40 -41.44
CA GLU A 376 39.17 13.54 -40.91
C GLU A 376 38.34 14.63 -40.18
N SER A 377 39.07 15.42 -39.39
CA SER A 377 38.70 16.70 -38.75
C SER A 377 38.61 17.85 -39.79
N PRO A 378 37.97 18.98 -39.46
CA PRO A 378 38.78 20.11 -38.98
C PRO A 378 38.14 20.92 -37.84
N ALA A 379 38.95 21.88 -37.39
CA ALA A 379 38.95 22.57 -36.11
C ALA A 379 38.12 23.87 -36.02
N THR A 380 37.75 24.19 -34.77
CA THR A 380 37.71 25.50 -34.06
C THR A 380 37.08 26.74 -34.71
N THR A 381 36.09 27.35 -34.06
CA THR A 381 36.07 28.80 -33.75
C THR A 381 35.19 29.12 -32.54
N ALA A 382 35.71 29.93 -31.61
CA ALA A 382 35.00 30.60 -30.51
C ALA A 382 34.21 31.83 -31.02
N VAL A 383 33.31 32.39 -30.16
CA VAL A 383 32.82 33.80 -30.07
C VAL A 383 31.48 33.79 -29.30
N THR A 384 31.46 34.15 -28.01
CA THR A 384 31.07 35.44 -27.38
C THR A 384 29.61 35.89 -27.48
N SER A 385 29.04 36.20 -26.32
CA SER A 385 27.79 36.93 -26.06
C SER A 385 27.77 38.34 -26.68
N PRO A 386 26.58 38.96 -26.73
CA PRO A 386 26.48 40.29 -26.13
C PRO A 386 25.21 40.52 -25.29
N THR A 387 25.35 41.51 -24.42
CA THR A 387 24.38 42.10 -23.49
C THR A 387 23.68 43.33 -24.13
N THR A 388 22.51 43.68 -23.58
CA THR A 388 21.83 45.00 -23.52
C THR A 388 21.17 45.57 -24.78
N THR A 389 19.89 45.97 -24.65
CA THR A 389 19.47 47.39 -24.49
C THR A 389 18.01 47.48 -24.03
N ALA A 390 17.74 48.44 -23.15
CA ALA A 390 16.44 48.87 -22.65
C ALA A 390 16.01 50.18 -23.35
N GLU A 391 14.71 50.40 -23.54
CA GLU A 391 13.96 51.67 -23.68
C GLU A 391 12.55 51.29 -24.17
N GLU A 392 11.42 51.94 -23.86
CA GLU A 392 11.02 53.04 -22.99
C GLU A 392 9.48 52.95 -22.95
N ASN A 393 8.85 53.23 -21.82
CA ASN A 393 7.41 53.52 -21.71
C ASN A 393 7.21 55.01 -22.07
N PRO A 394 6.02 55.56 -22.42
CA PRO A 394 5.04 55.84 -21.36
C PRO A 394 3.55 56.03 -21.76
N THR A 395 2.69 55.95 -20.73
CA THR A 395 1.41 56.72 -20.49
C THR A 395 0.21 56.47 -21.41
N SER A 396 -1.06 56.59 -21.02
CA SER A 396 -1.81 57.04 -19.83
C SER A 396 -3.31 56.76 -20.13
N SER A 397 -4.14 56.43 -19.13
CA SER A 397 -5.46 57.07 -18.94
C SER A 397 -6.28 56.44 -17.81
N THR A 398 -6.10 57.03 -16.63
CA THR A 398 -7.03 57.37 -15.54
C THR A 398 -8.55 57.33 -15.82
N ARG A 399 -9.33 56.74 -14.88
CA ARG A 399 -10.55 57.31 -14.22
C ARG A 399 -10.99 56.34 -13.10
N GLY A 400 -10.94 56.70 -11.81
CA GLY A 400 -11.97 57.45 -11.09
C GLY A 400 -13.25 56.60 -10.96
N THR A 401 -13.75 56.22 -9.78
CA THR A 401 -14.38 57.14 -8.82
C THR A 401 -14.57 56.47 -7.46
N SER A 402 -14.31 57.26 -6.41
CA SER A 402 -14.73 57.08 -5.02
C SER A 402 -16.26 57.05 -4.88
N SER A 403 -16.81 56.28 -3.94
CA SER A 403 -18.11 56.59 -3.35
C SER A 403 -18.14 56.25 -1.86
N SER A 404 -18.81 57.15 -1.16
CA SER A 404 -18.76 57.49 0.25
C SER A 404 -19.77 56.73 1.12
N ARG A 405 -19.39 56.56 2.41
CA ARG A 405 -20.19 56.48 3.66
C ARG A 405 -21.38 57.52 3.66
N PRO A 406 -22.41 57.53 4.56
CA PRO A 406 -22.44 56.93 5.91
C PRO A 406 -23.79 56.55 6.61
N THR A 407 -23.66 56.01 7.85
CA THR A 407 -24.56 56.08 9.06
C THR A 407 -25.95 55.43 9.00
N THR A 408 -26.36 54.62 9.99
CA THR A 408 -26.93 55.10 11.27
C THR A 408 -27.20 53.96 12.29
N THR A 409 -26.98 54.26 13.57
CA THR A 409 -27.58 53.67 14.79
C THR A 409 -28.12 54.88 15.57
N PRO A 410 -29.29 54.86 16.25
CA PRO A 410 -29.43 54.41 17.65
C PRO A 410 -30.83 53.72 17.88
N THR A 411 -31.28 53.16 19.00
CA THR A 411 -31.22 53.51 20.42
C THR A 411 -31.82 52.35 21.27
N THR A 412 -31.34 52.25 22.51
CA THR A 412 -31.75 51.50 23.73
C THR A 412 -33.24 51.23 24.01
N THR A 413 -33.53 50.24 24.88
CA THR A 413 -34.24 50.44 26.17
C THR A 413 -34.01 49.28 27.17
N THR A 414 -33.70 49.68 28.40
CA THR A 414 -33.49 48.99 29.69
C THR A 414 -34.78 48.43 30.30
N THR A 415 -34.72 47.40 31.17
CA THR A 415 -35.41 47.35 32.50
C THR A 415 -34.83 46.20 33.35
N ALA A 416 -34.66 46.46 34.64
CA ALA A 416 -34.05 45.60 35.66
C ALA A 416 -35.09 45.03 36.66
N SER A 417 -34.84 43.79 37.15
CA SER A 417 -35.04 43.20 38.53
C SER A 417 -36.40 43.34 39.28
N PRO A 418 -36.71 42.59 40.39
CA PRO A 418 -35.87 41.75 41.26
C PRO A 418 -36.47 40.43 41.88
N ALA A 419 -35.57 39.70 42.59
CA ALA A 419 -35.71 38.86 43.82
C ALA A 419 -36.66 37.64 43.87
N GLY A 420 -36.16 36.41 44.07
CA GLY A 420 -36.05 35.67 45.36
C GLY A 420 -36.94 34.41 45.27
N SER A 421 -36.61 33.16 45.67
CA SER A 421 -35.99 32.63 46.88
C SER A 421 -35.62 31.12 46.74
N GLN A 422 -34.78 30.67 47.67
CA GLN A 422 -34.19 29.37 48.05
C GLN A 422 -34.96 28.04 47.79
N GLU A 423 -34.20 26.93 47.59
CA GLU A 423 -34.03 25.76 48.49
C GLU A 423 -33.03 24.73 47.88
N SER A 424 -31.81 24.59 48.44
CA SER A 424 -31.24 23.45 49.20
C SER A 424 -31.09 22.08 48.49
N SER A 425 -29.83 21.65 48.27
CA SER A 425 -29.32 20.38 48.83
C SER A 425 -27.81 20.18 48.58
N THR A 426 -27.11 19.89 49.67
CA THR A 426 -25.70 19.54 49.90
C THR A 426 -25.23 18.24 49.24
N SER A 427 -23.94 18.17 48.84
CA SER A 427 -23.05 17.04 49.22
C SER A 427 -21.57 17.35 48.93
N THR A 428 -20.73 16.71 49.72
CA THR A 428 -19.39 17.09 50.18
C THR A 428 -18.27 16.55 49.29
N ALA A 429 -17.22 17.36 49.06
CA ALA A 429 -15.92 16.91 48.59
C ALA A 429 -14.96 16.70 49.77
N PRO A 430 -14.00 15.75 49.70
CA PRO A 430 -12.80 15.80 50.50
C PRO A 430 -11.55 16.14 49.67
N VAL A 431 -10.76 17.07 50.21
CA VAL A 431 -9.36 17.37 49.83
C VAL A 431 -8.44 16.48 50.67
N PRO A 432 -7.28 16.04 50.16
CA PRO A 432 -5.98 16.49 50.70
C PRO A 432 -4.90 16.62 49.60
N VAL A 433 -3.74 17.28 49.68
CA VAL A 433 -3.02 18.17 50.60
C VAL A 433 -1.85 18.73 49.76
N THR A 434 -1.52 20.01 49.93
CA THR A 434 -0.34 20.64 49.33
C THR A 434 0.88 20.41 50.21
N SER A 435 2.03 20.01 49.63
CA SER A 435 3.35 20.20 50.26
C SER A 435 4.23 21.06 49.36
N THR A 436 4.63 22.20 49.92
CA THR A 436 5.59 23.18 49.44
C THR A 436 7.02 22.65 49.40
N ASN A 437 7.80 23.04 48.39
CA ASN A 437 9.16 23.54 48.60
C ASN A 437 9.62 24.43 47.43
N ALA A 438 10.25 25.53 47.80
CA ALA A 438 10.81 26.57 46.94
C ALA A 438 12.26 26.23 46.52
N ASP A 439 12.73 26.70 45.37
CA ASP A 439 13.76 27.75 45.26
C ASP A 439 13.99 28.19 43.79
N LYS A 440 14.65 29.35 43.68
CA LYS A 440 14.76 30.36 42.62
C LYS A 440 15.29 29.96 41.24
N GLY A 441 14.80 30.71 40.25
CA GLY A 441 15.65 31.67 39.52
C GLY A 441 16.11 31.26 38.11
N GLY A 442 15.52 31.86 37.08
CA GLY A 442 16.08 31.83 35.73
C GLY A 442 15.21 32.50 34.68
N LYS A 443 15.46 33.78 34.38
CA LYS A 443 14.92 34.44 33.18
C LYS A 443 15.44 33.72 31.94
N ARG A 444 14.57 33.05 31.18
CA ARG A 444 14.84 32.68 29.78
C ARG A 444 13.62 32.90 28.89
N LYS A 445 13.94 33.35 27.69
CA LYS A 445 13.10 33.94 26.65
C LYS A 445 11.97 33.01 26.21
N LYS A 446 10.81 33.61 25.92
CA LYS A 446 9.69 33.03 25.17
C LYS A 446 10.21 32.45 23.85
N LYS A 447 10.29 31.12 23.74
CA LYS A 447 10.54 30.40 22.49
C LYS A 447 9.20 29.76 22.11
N LEU A 448 8.64 30.16 20.97
CA LEU A 448 7.52 29.46 20.36
C LEU A 448 7.91 27.99 20.14
N PRO A 449 7.00 27.01 20.32
CA PRO A 449 7.24 25.70 19.74
C PRO A 449 7.22 25.82 18.22
N SER A 450 8.34 25.36 17.65
CA SER A 450 8.56 25.15 16.23
C SER A 450 7.66 24.02 15.78
N THR A 451 6.92 24.22 14.69
CA THR A 451 6.32 23.16 13.88
C THR A 451 7.41 22.16 13.48
N GLY A 452 7.17 20.88 13.75
CA GLY A 452 8.05 19.78 13.33
C GLY A 452 8.50 18.86 14.47
N GLU A 453 7.57 18.25 15.18
CA GLU A 453 7.84 17.01 15.92
C GLU A 453 6.57 16.15 15.81
N GLN A 454 6.71 14.95 15.26
CA GLN A 454 5.61 14.01 15.08
C GLN A 454 5.19 13.48 16.46
N GLU A 455 4.20 14.15 17.06
CA GLU A 455 3.40 13.54 18.13
C GLU A 455 2.53 12.46 17.48
N ASN A 456 2.93 11.20 17.66
CA ASN A 456 2.17 10.02 17.26
C ASN A 456 0.86 9.96 18.07
N ILE A 457 -0.17 10.67 17.63
CA ILE A 457 -1.53 10.45 18.12
C ILE A 457 -1.99 9.11 17.55
N VAL A 458 -1.93 8.07 18.39
CA VAL A 458 -2.53 6.76 18.10
C VAL A 458 -4.06 6.92 18.15
N VAL A 459 -4.68 7.16 17.00
CA VAL A 459 -6.13 7.04 16.83
C VAL A 459 -6.44 5.59 16.52
N ILE A 460 -6.99 4.87 17.49
CA ILE A 460 -7.44 3.49 17.30
C ILE A 460 -8.71 3.54 16.44
N LEU A 461 -8.60 3.08 15.18
CA LEU A 461 -9.74 2.90 14.28
C LEU A 461 -10.64 1.78 14.83
N THR A 462 -11.78 2.11 15.41
CA THR A 462 -12.88 1.15 15.56
C THR A 462 -13.54 0.98 14.20
N GLY A 463 -12.98 0.10 13.37
CA GLY A 463 -13.61 -0.35 12.13
C GLY A 463 -14.82 -1.23 12.46
N VAL A 464 -16.01 -0.76 12.10
CA VAL A 464 -17.21 -1.61 12.04
C VAL A 464 -17.09 -2.44 10.77
N THR A 465 -16.73 -3.72 10.91
CA THR A 465 -16.78 -4.68 9.79
C THR A 465 -18.22 -5.10 9.55
N VAL A 466 -18.81 -4.66 8.45
CA VAL A 466 -20.06 -5.24 7.94
C VAL A 466 -19.69 -6.56 7.25
N LEU A 467 -20.00 -7.69 7.90
CA LEU A 467 -19.98 -9.00 7.23
C LEU A 467 -21.16 -9.07 6.25
N SER A 468 -20.89 -8.96 4.95
CA SER A 468 -21.86 -9.31 3.91
C SER A 468 -21.84 -10.84 3.69
N ALA A 469 -22.58 -11.57 4.52
CA ALA A 469 -22.88 -12.97 4.27
C ALA A 469 -23.95 -13.08 3.16
N THR A 470 -23.53 -13.20 1.90
CA THR A 470 -24.43 -13.65 0.82
C THR A 470 -23.95 -15.01 0.32
N GLY A 471 -24.22 -16.03 1.14
CA GLY A 471 -23.99 -17.43 0.80
C GLY A 471 -25.10 -17.97 -0.09
N LEU A 472 -24.67 -18.47 -1.26
CA LEU A 472 -25.28 -19.50 -2.11
C LEU A 472 -26.62 -20.09 -1.61
N LEU A 473 -27.73 -19.70 -2.26
CA LEU A 473 -28.94 -20.52 -2.29
C LEU A 473 -28.78 -21.60 -3.35
N PHE A 474 -28.51 -22.81 -2.87
CA PHE A 474 -28.49 -24.05 -3.64
C PHE A 474 -29.83 -24.27 -4.35
N ILE A 475 -29.74 -24.37 -5.69
CA ILE A 475 -30.70 -25.04 -6.55
C ILE A 475 -30.61 -26.54 -6.24
N CYS A 476 -31.67 -27.15 -5.70
CA CYS A 476 -32.14 -28.51 -6.02
C CYS A 476 -33.32 -28.94 -5.14
N SER A 477 -34.54 -28.85 -5.65
CA SER A 477 -35.53 -29.93 -5.53
C SER A 477 -36.70 -29.70 -6.48
N LYS A 478 -36.59 -30.27 -7.68
CA LYS A 478 -37.75 -30.63 -8.50
C LYS A 478 -37.55 -32.04 -9.00
N ARG A 479 -38.20 -33.01 -8.35
CA ARG A 479 -38.75 -34.20 -9.01
C ARG A 479 -39.78 -34.90 -8.12
N ALA A 480 -40.86 -35.28 -8.80
CA ALA A 480 -41.81 -36.36 -8.54
C ALA A 480 -43.24 -35.94 -8.15
N SER A 481 -44.13 -36.25 -9.11
CA SER A 481 -45.61 -36.25 -9.12
C SER A 481 -46.26 -34.97 -9.62
#